data_AF-A0A2D5ZXH0-F1
#
_entry.id   AF-A0A2D5ZXH0-F1
#
_cell.length_a   1.000
_cell.length_b   1.000
_cell.length_c   1.000
_cell.angle_alpha   90.00
_cell.angle_beta   90.00
_cell.angle_gamma   90.00
#
_symmetry.space_group_name_H-M   'P 1'
#
loop_
_entity.id
_entity.type
_entity.pdbx_description
1 polymer ?
#
loop_
_entity_poly.entity_id
_entity_poly.type
_entity_poly.pdbx_seq_one_letter_code
_entity_poly.pdbx_strand_id
1 'polypeptide(L)'
;MSFIQSLLIVSLLAAPSVHAAIDFDTAVNVLRKVKVALGKTQESEGVRLTFNLAWKRSEFSATPSCQSRSSEGHLVFLTGGVARADYMTADTFAVIACHEAAHCFGGEPRVIRGASVRTGVTVEGQSDFWAANTCLREYFANQLASQNLSGSDGGLTFDRGITRICQSAYANQIDQFICAKTIASAEGAVRGSMRKGERVDIGTPSPLVVSATDLDHPSAQCRLDTFVQAAVCPQGECLNDRPRCWYHPSSGEGP
;
A
#
# COMPACT_ATOMS: atom_id res chain seq x y z
N MET A 1 11.15 -59.56 31.97
CA MET A 1 9.85 -59.70 31.29
C MET A 1 8.84 -58.91 32.12
N SER A 2 8.15 -57.86 31.73
CA SER A 2 7.96 -57.12 30.47
C SER A 2 7.62 -55.67 30.88
N PHE A 3 8.22 -54.67 30.23
CA PHE A 3 7.89 -53.25 30.44
C PHE A 3 6.68 -52.90 29.57
N ILE A 4 5.60 -52.37 30.17
CA ILE A 4 4.51 -51.73 29.43
C ILE A 4 4.79 -50.23 29.43
N GLN A 5 5.18 -49.71 28.27
CA GLN A 5 5.37 -48.28 28.04
C GLN A 5 4.09 -47.75 27.37
N SER A 6 3.25 -47.05 28.11
CA SER A 6 2.06 -46.39 27.58
C SER A 6 2.47 -45.19 26.72
N LEU A 7 2.23 -45.29 25.41
CA LEU A 7 2.35 -44.18 24.46
C LEU A 7 1.30 -43.11 24.78
N LEU A 8 1.73 -41.93 25.21
CA LEU A 8 0.96 -40.69 25.12
C LEU A 8 1.06 -40.17 23.68
N ILE A 9 0.01 -40.39 22.90
CA ILE A 9 -0.17 -39.71 21.62
C ILE A 9 -0.59 -38.27 21.95
N VAL A 10 0.36 -37.35 21.95
CA VAL A 10 0.09 -35.92 21.89
C VAL A 10 -0.33 -35.62 20.45
N SER A 11 -1.64 -35.68 20.19
CA SER A 11 -2.22 -35.13 18.96
C SER A 11 -2.03 -33.61 18.99
N LEU A 12 -0.97 -33.15 18.34
CA LEU A 12 -0.78 -31.75 17.97
C LEU A 12 -1.87 -31.41 16.93
N LEU A 13 -3.04 -30.97 17.40
CA LEU A 13 -4.01 -30.32 16.53
C LEU A 13 -3.40 -29.00 16.07
N ALA A 14 -2.99 -28.95 14.80
CA ALA A 14 -2.57 -27.71 14.15
C ALA A 14 -3.72 -26.68 14.27
N ALA A 15 -3.42 -25.53 14.85
CA ALA A 15 -4.36 -24.42 14.93
C ALA A 15 -4.69 -23.94 13.51
N PRO A 16 -5.97 -23.67 13.17
CA PRO A 16 -6.30 -23.02 11.92
C PRO A 16 -5.93 -21.54 12.03
N SER A 17 -4.70 -21.16 11.66
CA SER A 17 -4.33 -19.77 11.49
C SER A 17 -4.86 -19.25 10.14
N VAL A 18 -6.17 -19.05 10.05
CA VAL A 18 -6.80 -18.34 8.91
C VAL A 18 -7.72 -17.26 9.45
N HIS A 19 -7.16 -16.11 9.82
CA HIS A 19 -7.95 -14.89 10.00
C HIS A 19 -7.15 -13.70 9.47
N ALA A 20 -7.17 -13.49 8.16
CA ALA A 20 -6.98 -12.14 7.63
C ALA A 20 -8.22 -11.79 6.82
N ALA A 21 -9.19 -11.20 7.53
CA ALA A 21 -10.34 -10.47 7.04
C ALA A 21 -10.63 -9.45 8.16
N ILE A 22 -10.76 -8.17 7.85
CA ILE A 22 -11.03 -7.15 8.88
C ILE A 22 -12.54 -6.94 9.02
N ASP A 23 -12.99 -6.68 10.26
CA ASP A 23 -14.39 -6.35 10.52
C ASP A 23 -14.74 -4.90 10.11
N PHE A 24 -16.03 -4.56 10.20
CA PHE A 24 -16.53 -3.26 9.78
C PHE A 24 -15.91 -2.12 10.60
N ASP A 25 -15.82 -2.28 11.93
CA ASP A 25 -15.31 -1.23 12.81
C ASP A 25 -13.83 -0.96 12.57
N THR A 26 -13.04 -2.02 12.34
CA THR A 26 -11.64 -1.94 11.94
C THR A 26 -11.50 -1.23 10.60
N ALA A 27 -12.29 -1.61 9.59
CA ALA A 27 -12.25 -0.96 8.28
C ALA A 27 -12.58 0.54 8.37
N VAL A 28 -13.66 0.91 9.07
CA VAL A 28 -14.04 2.32 9.28
C VAL A 28 -12.96 3.08 10.05
N ASN A 29 -12.33 2.43 11.05
CA ASN A 29 -11.24 3.03 11.81
C ASN A 29 -10.01 3.32 10.94
N VAL A 30 -9.64 2.38 10.08
CA VAL A 30 -8.54 2.56 9.12
C VAL A 30 -8.83 3.74 8.18
N LEU A 31 -10.02 3.79 7.56
CA LEU A 31 -10.38 4.87 6.63
C LEU A 31 -10.35 6.25 7.30
N ARG A 32 -10.79 6.33 8.56
CA ARG A 32 -10.70 7.57 9.34
C ARG A 32 -9.25 7.99 9.56
N LYS A 33 -8.38 7.05 9.94
CA LYS A 33 -6.95 7.31 10.14
C LYS A 33 -6.25 7.73 8.83
N VAL A 34 -6.58 7.09 7.70
CA VAL A 34 -6.08 7.49 6.37
C VAL A 34 -6.53 8.92 6.03
N LYS A 35 -7.80 9.26 6.27
CA LYS A 35 -8.30 10.63 6.06
C LYS A 35 -7.56 11.66 6.91
N VAL A 36 -7.22 11.32 8.16
CA VAL A 36 -6.43 12.19 9.05
C VAL A 36 -4.99 12.32 8.54
N ALA A 37 -4.35 11.23 8.11
CA ALA A 37 -3.00 11.24 7.55
C ALA A 37 -2.89 12.17 6.32
N LEU A 38 -3.95 12.25 5.52
CA LEU A 38 -4.04 13.13 4.36
C LEU A 38 -4.54 14.55 4.70
N GLY A 39 -4.56 14.96 5.96
CA GLY A 39 -5.01 16.29 6.39
C GLY A 39 -4.28 17.43 5.67
N LYS A 40 -2.95 17.42 5.71
CA LYS A 40 -2.10 18.43 5.05
C LYS A 40 -2.31 18.47 3.53
N THR A 41 -2.44 17.31 2.90
CA THR A 41 -2.71 17.20 1.45
C THR A 41 -4.08 17.79 1.09
N GLN A 42 -5.12 17.50 1.88
CA GLN A 42 -6.45 18.08 1.67
C GLN A 42 -6.43 19.61 1.82
N GLU A 43 -5.68 20.12 2.79
CA GLU A 43 -5.52 21.57 3.01
C GLU A 43 -4.76 22.24 1.86
N SER A 44 -3.65 21.66 1.41
CA SER A 44 -2.83 22.24 0.33
C SER A 44 -3.55 22.27 -1.01
N GLU A 45 -4.34 21.23 -1.30
CA GLU A 45 -5.13 21.12 -2.54
C GLU A 45 -6.47 21.86 -2.44
N GLY A 46 -6.89 22.25 -1.24
CA GLY A 46 -8.21 22.85 -1.01
C GLY A 46 -9.38 21.90 -1.28
N VAL A 47 -9.15 20.57 -1.23
CA VAL A 47 -10.15 19.53 -1.56
C VAL A 47 -10.24 18.53 -0.41
N ARG A 48 -11.47 18.19 0.01
CA ARG A 48 -11.73 17.19 1.05
C ARG A 48 -11.74 15.78 0.47
N LEU A 49 -11.30 14.80 1.26
CA LEU A 49 -11.42 13.38 0.96
C LEU A 49 -12.55 12.75 1.78
N THR A 50 -13.39 11.95 1.12
CA THR A 50 -14.42 11.13 1.74
C THR A 50 -14.25 9.67 1.31
N PHE A 51 -14.49 8.75 2.24
CA PHE A 51 -14.55 7.33 1.96
C PHE A 51 -15.98 6.83 2.08
N ASN A 52 -16.45 6.05 1.10
CA ASN A 52 -17.71 5.33 1.16
C ASN A 52 -17.44 3.82 1.17
N LEU A 53 -17.67 3.19 2.33
CA LEU A 53 -17.52 1.76 2.52
C LEU A 53 -18.87 1.06 2.32
N ALA A 54 -19.10 0.48 1.13
CA ALA A 54 -20.27 -0.32 0.82
C ALA A 54 -20.14 -1.74 1.41
N TRP A 55 -20.23 -1.84 2.74
CA TRP A 55 -19.92 -3.06 3.49
C TRP A 55 -20.67 -4.32 3.04
N LYS A 56 -21.94 -4.18 2.64
CA LYS A 56 -22.78 -5.32 2.22
C LYS A 56 -22.41 -5.88 0.84
N ARG A 57 -21.65 -5.14 0.03
CA ARG A 57 -21.18 -5.59 -1.29
C ARG A 57 -20.01 -6.56 -1.12
N SER A 58 -20.05 -7.70 -1.81
CA SER A 58 -19.14 -8.83 -1.60
C SER A 58 -18.03 -8.93 -2.64
N GLU A 59 -18.18 -8.27 -3.78
CA GLU A 59 -17.17 -8.18 -4.82
C GLU A 59 -15.94 -7.43 -4.30
N PHE A 60 -14.77 -7.77 -4.84
CA PHE A 60 -13.53 -7.05 -4.58
C PHE A 60 -13.46 -5.84 -5.53
N SER A 61 -13.79 -4.66 -5.04
CA SER A 61 -13.79 -3.43 -5.84
C SER A 61 -13.48 -2.21 -4.98
N ALA A 62 -12.56 -1.39 -5.46
CA ALA A 62 -12.28 -0.06 -4.96
C ALA A 62 -12.13 0.89 -6.16
N THR A 63 -12.65 2.11 -6.05
CA THR A 63 -12.62 3.06 -7.16
C THR A 63 -12.57 4.50 -6.65
N PRO A 64 -11.76 5.37 -7.29
CA PRO A 64 -11.73 6.79 -6.99
C PRO A 64 -12.75 7.57 -7.82
N SER A 65 -13.20 8.70 -7.28
CA SER A 65 -13.96 9.73 -7.97
C SER A 65 -13.36 11.09 -7.63
N CYS A 66 -12.59 11.63 -8.57
CA CYS A 66 -11.80 12.83 -8.35
C CYS A 66 -12.55 14.09 -8.79
N GLN A 67 -13.03 14.89 -7.82
CA GLN A 67 -13.68 16.17 -8.09
C GLN A 67 -12.84 17.34 -7.52
N SER A 68 -12.38 18.25 -8.37
CA SER A 68 -11.58 19.42 -7.96
C SER A 68 -12.38 20.70 -7.75
N ARG A 69 -13.70 20.69 -8.04
CA ARG A 69 -14.56 21.90 -8.06
C ARG A 69 -15.93 21.74 -7.41
N SER A 70 -16.24 20.62 -6.77
CA SER A 70 -17.52 20.43 -6.07
C SER A 70 -17.35 20.61 -4.56
N SER A 71 -18.45 20.96 -3.89
CA SER A 71 -18.54 20.96 -2.42
C SER A 71 -18.36 19.56 -1.81
N GLU A 72 -18.38 18.50 -2.62
CA GLU A 72 -18.29 17.11 -2.18
C GLU A 72 -16.84 16.60 -2.06
N GLY A 73 -15.90 17.19 -2.82
CA GLY A 73 -14.49 16.81 -2.83
C GLY A 73 -14.20 15.46 -3.51
N HIS A 74 -13.04 14.89 -3.23
CA HIS A 74 -12.68 13.55 -3.70
C HIS A 74 -13.41 12.47 -2.90
N LEU A 75 -13.92 11.46 -3.61
CA LEU A 75 -14.59 10.31 -3.02
C LEU A 75 -13.84 9.03 -3.41
N VAL A 76 -13.56 8.19 -2.43
CA VAL A 76 -13.10 6.82 -2.66
C VAL A 76 -14.21 5.86 -2.24
N PHE A 77 -14.64 5.01 -3.16
CA PHE A 77 -15.60 3.95 -2.92
C PHE A 77 -14.87 2.63 -2.71
N LEU A 78 -15.15 1.93 -1.61
CA LEU A 78 -14.64 0.59 -1.34
C LEU A 78 -15.80 -0.35 -1.00
N THR A 79 -15.75 -1.58 -1.49
CA THR A 79 -16.72 -2.62 -1.11
C THR A 79 -16.28 -3.40 0.12
N GLY A 80 -17.23 -4.06 0.79
CA GLY A 80 -16.89 -4.99 1.87
C GLY A 80 -16.09 -6.21 1.43
N GLY A 81 -16.15 -6.59 0.16
CA GLY A 81 -15.33 -7.67 -0.40
C GLY A 81 -13.84 -7.38 -0.35
N VAL A 82 -13.43 -6.11 -0.48
CA VAL A 82 -12.02 -5.69 -0.27
C VAL A 82 -11.61 -5.93 1.17
N ALA A 83 -12.38 -5.41 2.13
CA ALA A 83 -12.09 -5.54 3.56
C ALA A 83 -12.07 -6.99 4.07
N ARG A 84 -12.83 -7.89 3.42
CA ARG A 84 -12.96 -9.30 3.83
C ARG A 84 -12.20 -10.29 2.96
N ALA A 85 -11.32 -9.83 2.07
CA ALA A 85 -10.41 -10.72 1.34
C ALA A 85 -9.52 -11.50 2.34
N ASP A 86 -9.17 -12.75 2.03
CA ASP A 86 -8.53 -13.73 2.93
C ASP A 86 -7.10 -13.37 3.39
N TYR A 87 -6.50 -12.35 2.81
CA TYR A 87 -5.22 -11.76 3.20
C TYR A 87 -5.34 -10.37 3.82
N MET A 88 -6.56 -9.88 4.01
CA MET A 88 -6.75 -8.48 4.39
C MET A 88 -6.39 -8.26 5.85
N THR A 89 -5.41 -7.38 6.07
CA THR A 89 -5.07 -6.83 7.38
C THR A 89 -5.49 -5.35 7.45
N ALA A 90 -5.50 -4.76 8.64
CA ALA A 90 -5.79 -3.33 8.79
C ALA A 90 -4.79 -2.46 8.01
N ASP A 91 -3.52 -2.86 7.99
CA ASP A 91 -2.45 -2.12 7.28
C ASP A 91 -2.57 -2.31 5.78
N THR A 92 -2.82 -3.54 5.29
CA THR A 92 -3.07 -3.78 3.86
C THR A 92 -4.30 -3.03 3.36
N PHE A 93 -5.35 -2.92 4.17
CA PHE A 93 -6.52 -2.12 3.83
C PHE A 93 -6.19 -0.62 3.77
N ALA A 94 -5.28 -0.14 4.63
CA ALA A 94 -4.77 1.23 4.56
C ALA A 94 -3.99 1.47 3.26
N VAL A 95 -3.18 0.50 2.80
CA VAL A 95 -2.47 0.58 1.50
C VAL A 95 -3.45 0.78 0.37
N ILE A 96 -4.52 -0.02 0.30
CA ILE A 96 -5.55 0.12 -0.74
C ILE A 96 -6.22 1.49 -0.65
N ALA A 97 -6.67 1.92 0.54
CA ALA A 97 -7.31 3.22 0.71
C ALA A 97 -6.40 4.40 0.31
N CYS A 98 -5.10 4.31 0.63
CA CYS A 98 -4.09 5.29 0.21
C CYS A 98 -3.86 5.28 -1.30
N HIS A 99 -3.78 4.09 -1.93
CA HIS A 99 -3.67 3.94 -3.38
C HIS A 99 -4.86 4.59 -4.10
N GLU A 100 -6.08 4.32 -3.66
CA GLU A 100 -7.26 4.93 -4.27
C GLU A 100 -7.29 6.46 -4.11
N ALA A 101 -6.85 6.97 -2.95
CA ALA A 101 -6.72 8.41 -2.76
C ALA A 101 -5.62 9.00 -3.65
N ALA A 102 -4.55 8.25 -3.91
CA ALA A 102 -3.44 8.65 -4.76
C ALA A 102 -3.86 8.84 -6.22
N HIS A 103 -4.91 8.16 -6.71
CA HIS A 103 -5.46 8.47 -8.02
C HIS A 103 -5.91 9.94 -8.17
N CYS A 104 -6.33 10.59 -7.08
CA CYS A 104 -6.73 11.99 -7.11
C CYS A 104 -5.59 12.95 -6.74
N PHE A 105 -4.76 12.57 -5.76
CA PHE A 105 -3.72 13.44 -5.18
C PHE A 105 -2.29 13.17 -5.69
N GLY A 106 -2.06 12.06 -6.38
CA GLY A 106 -0.73 11.50 -6.62
C GLY A 106 0.11 12.19 -7.70
N GLY A 107 -0.50 13.13 -8.44
CA GLY A 107 0.18 13.92 -9.45
C GLY A 107 0.46 13.16 -10.75
N GLU A 108 1.52 13.57 -11.44
CA GLU A 108 1.93 13.00 -12.72
C GLU A 108 2.76 11.71 -12.53
N PRO A 109 2.63 10.72 -13.45
CA PRO A 109 1.88 10.78 -14.70
C PRO A 109 0.38 10.54 -14.50
N ARG A 110 -0.44 11.12 -15.36
CA ARG A 110 -1.90 10.92 -15.36
C ARG A 110 -2.39 10.08 -16.54
N VAL A 111 -3.51 9.40 -16.34
CA VAL A 111 -4.16 8.56 -17.36
C VAL A 111 -4.61 9.42 -18.55
N ILE A 112 -4.19 9.04 -19.76
CA ILE A 112 -4.58 9.70 -21.01
C ILE A 112 -5.52 8.76 -21.79
N ARG A 113 -6.72 9.21 -22.17
CA ARG A 113 -7.64 8.42 -23.03
C ARG A 113 -8.14 9.25 -24.22
N GLY A 114 -7.54 9.02 -25.39
CA GLY A 114 -7.85 9.76 -26.63
C GLY A 114 -7.22 11.15 -26.63
N ALA A 115 -7.84 12.12 -27.31
CA ALA A 115 -7.39 13.52 -27.34
C ALA A 115 -7.64 14.28 -26.02
N SER A 116 -8.19 13.62 -25.01
CA SER A 116 -8.46 14.18 -23.70
C SER A 116 -7.78 13.33 -22.63
N VAL A 117 -6.90 13.95 -21.85
CA VAL A 117 -6.46 13.39 -20.57
C VAL A 117 -7.74 13.05 -19.79
N ARG A 118 -7.85 11.90 -19.12
CA ARG A 118 -8.85 11.76 -18.06
C ARG A 118 -8.42 12.76 -16.99
N THR A 119 -8.91 13.99 -17.11
CA THR A 119 -8.29 15.17 -16.51
C THR A 119 -8.18 14.95 -15.01
N GLY A 120 -6.95 14.76 -14.52
CA GLY A 120 -6.67 14.69 -13.08
C GLY A 120 -6.61 13.31 -12.43
N VAL A 121 -6.64 12.18 -13.17
CA VAL A 121 -6.45 10.85 -12.53
C VAL A 121 -5.02 10.35 -12.71
N THR A 122 -4.30 10.13 -11.62
CA THR A 122 -2.95 9.59 -11.56
C THR A 122 -2.90 8.12 -12.00
N VAL A 123 -1.85 7.70 -12.72
CA VAL A 123 -1.68 6.32 -13.19
C VAL A 123 -1.35 5.36 -12.04
N GLU A 124 -1.61 4.07 -12.23
CA GLU A 124 -1.48 3.01 -11.22
C GLU A 124 -0.10 2.97 -10.53
N GLY A 125 0.98 2.99 -11.31
CA GLY A 125 2.34 2.98 -10.76
C GLY A 125 2.64 4.23 -9.91
N GLN A 126 2.15 5.39 -10.34
CA GLN A 126 2.30 6.62 -9.56
C GLN A 126 1.40 6.63 -8.32
N SER A 127 0.21 6.02 -8.40
CA SER A 127 -0.67 5.85 -7.25
C SER A 127 -0.04 4.97 -6.18
N ASP A 128 0.58 3.85 -6.56
CA ASP A 128 1.37 3.00 -5.64
C ASP A 128 2.53 3.78 -5.02
N PHE A 129 3.30 4.50 -5.84
CA PHE A 129 4.45 5.27 -5.39
C PHE A 129 4.06 6.35 -4.37
N TRP A 130 3.05 7.17 -4.69
CA TRP A 130 2.59 8.23 -3.82
C TRP A 130 1.91 7.71 -2.55
N ALA A 131 1.16 6.60 -2.67
CA ALA A 131 0.56 5.96 -1.51
C ALA A 131 1.62 5.54 -0.48
N ALA A 132 2.71 4.92 -0.92
CA ALA A 132 3.84 4.56 -0.07
C ALA A 132 4.59 5.78 0.49
N ASN A 133 4.98 6.71 -0.38
CA ASN A 133 5.90 7.79 -0.02
C ASN A 133 5.25 8.90 0.82
N THR A 134 3.94 9.12 0.63
CA THR A 134 3.21 10.22 1.26
C THR A 134 2.17 9.71 2.25
N CYS A 135 1.15 9.00 1.77
CA CYS A 135 -0.02 8.64 2.60
C CYS A 135 0.33 7.67 3.73
N LEU A 136 1.01 6.56 3.40
CA LEU A 136 1.37 5.53 4.36
C LEU A 136 2.44 6.00 5.35
N ARG A 137 3.36 6.86 4.90
CA ARG A 137 4.36 7.49 5.77
C ARG A 137 3.71 8.28 6.89
N GLU A 138 2.79 9.19 6.54
CA GLU A 138 2.02 9.98 7.52
C GLU A 138 1.08 9.08 8.35
N TYR A 139 0.45 8.08 7.75
CA TYR A 139 -0.42 7.13 8.44
C TYR A 139 0.33 6.39 9.56
N PHE A 140 1.48 5.77 9.26
CA PHE A 140 2.23 5.02 10.25
C PHE A 140 2.93 5.93 11.26
N ALA A 141 3.40 7.12 10.87
CA ALA A 141 3.93 8.11 11.80
C ALA A 141 2.88 8.53 12.85
N ASN A 142 1.65 8.83 12.41
CA ASN A 142 0.54 9.15 13.30
C ASN A 142 0.19 7.98 14.23
N GLN A 143 0.26 6.75 13.74
CA GLN A 143 0.00 5.57 14.57
C GLN A 143 1.04 5.39 15.67
N LEU A 144 2.34 5.54 15.36
CA LEU A 144 3.42 5.48 16.35
C LEU A 144 3.23 6.55 17.42
N ALA A 145 2.96 7.79 17.01
CA ALA A 145 2.70 8.90 17.92
C ALA A 145 1.49 8.62 18.83
N SER A 146 0.39 8.11 18.27
CA SER A 146 -0.84 7.85 19.05
C SER A 146 -0.70 6.72 20.07
N GLN A 147 0.24 5.80 19.85
CA GLN A 147 0.46 4.65 20.73
C GLN A 147 1.65 4.84 21.68
N ASN A 148 2.31 6.01 21.65
CA ASN A 148 3.57 6.26 22.36
C ASN A 148 4.63 5.17 22.12
N LEU A 149 4.63 4.57 20.92
CA LEU A 149 5.57 3.51 20.58
C LEU A 149 6.89 4.14 20.12
N SER A 150 8.00 3.71 20.70
CA SER A 150 9.31 3.88 20.05
C SER A 150 9.35 2.98 18.81
N GLY A 151 10.13 3.36 17.78
CA GLY A 151 10.32 2.55 16.57
C GLY A 151 10.85 1.12 16.82
N SER A 152 11.23 0.82 18.08
CA SER A 152 11.68 -0.49 18.55
C SER A 152 10.67 -1.24 19.45
N ASP A 153 9.60 -0.58 19.93
CA ASP A 153 8.74 -1.10 21.01
C ASP A 153 7.69 -2.14 20.58
N GLY A 154 7.56 -2.40 19.27
CA GLY A 154 6.46 -3.21 18.75
C GLY A 154 6.67 -4.73 18.80
N GLY A 155 7.89 -5.24 19.02
CA GLY A 155 8.18 -6.67 18.88
C GLY A 155 7.83 -7.25 17.49
N LEU A 156 7.59 -6.41 16.48
CA LEU A 156 7.22 -6.81 15.14
C LEU A 156 8.48 -7.26 14.40
N THR A 157 8.55 -8.55 14.09
CA THR A 157 9.59 -9.12 13.24
C THR A 157 9.17 -9.01 11.79
N PHE A 158 9.87 -8.19 11.02
CA PHE A 158 9.72 -8.14 9.57
C PHE A 158 10.59 -9.20 8.90
N ASP A 159 10.33 -9.48 7.62
CA ASP A 159 11.23 -10.31 6.81
C ASP A 159 12.65 -9.72 6.81
N ARG A 160 13.67 -10.58 6.80
CA ARG A 160 15.07 -10.15 6.88
C ARG A 160 15.51 -9.31 5.69
N GLY A 161 14.92 -9.53 4.51
CA GLY A 161 15.12 -8.71 3.32
C GLY A 161 14.58 -7.30 3.54
N ILE A 162 13.32 -7.18 3.98
CA ILE A 162 12.67 -5.90 4.32
C ILE A 162 13.50 -5.13 5.36
N THR A 163 13.90 -5.79 6.45
CA THR A 163 14.70 -5.17 7.51
C THR A 163 16.01 -4.60 6.96
N ARG A 164 16.74 -5.37 6.15
CA ARG A 164 18.01 -4.93 5.56
C ARG A 164 17.85 -3.75 4.62
N ILE A 165 16.82 -3.77 3.77
CA ILE A 165 16.51 -2.68 2.85
C ILE A 165 16.30 -1.38 3.63
N CYS A 166 15.41 -1.39 4.63
CA CYS A 166 15.07 -0.19 5.37
C CYS A 166 16.18 0.33 6.28
N GLN A 167 16.96 -0.56 6.90
CA GLN A 167 18.15 -0.19 7.68
C GLN A 167 19.25 0.44 6.83
N SER A 168 19.35 0.05 5.56
CA SER A 168 20.30 0.66 4.63
C SER A 168 19.84 2.02 4.14
N ALA A 169 18.52 2.23 4.03
CA ALA A 169 17.93 3.49 3.56
C ALA A 169 17.90 4.59 4.63
N TYR A 170 17.70 4.24 5.90
CA TYR A 170 17.48 5.23 6.96
C TYR A 170 18.36 4.99 8.19
N ALA A 171 18.91 6.07 8.75
CA ALA A 171 19.64 6.02 10.02
C ALA A 171 18.71 5.99 11.25
N ASN A 172 17.54 6.65 11.16
CA ASN A 172 16.58 6.78 12.24
C ASN A 172 15.67 5.54 12.34
N GLN A 173 15.50 5.01 13.55
CA GLN A 173 14.67 3.82 13.79
C GLN A 173 13.20 4.00 13.44
N ILE A 174 12.65 5.22 13.61
CA ILE A 174 11.25 5.50 13.23
C ILE A 174 11.07 5.38 11.72
N ASP A 175 11.98 5.95 10.92
CA ASP A 175 11.91 5.85 9.46
C ASP A 175 12.17 4.42 8.98
N GLN A 176 13.10 3.70 9.61
CA GLN A 176 13.31 2.27 9.34
C GLN A 176 12.02 1.45 9.58
N PHE A 177 11.33 1.71 10.69
CA PHE A 177 10.06 1.05 11.02
C PHE A 177 8.99 1.39 9.99
N ILE A 178 8.80 2.67 9.67
CA ILE A 178 7.78 3.11 8.70
C ILE A 178 8.06 2.48 7.33
N CYS A 179 9.31 2.49 6.88
CA CYS A 179 9.73 1.82 5.64
C CYS A 179 9.36 0.33 5.66
N ALA A 180 9.73 -0.38 6.73
CA ALA A 180 9.49 -1.83 6.82
C ALA A 180 7.99 -2.15 6.87
N LYS A 181 7.22 -1.33 7.60
CA LYS A 181 5.77 -1.46 7.73
C LYS A 181 5.04 -1.18 6.42
N THR A 182 5.49 -0.18 5.66
CA THR A 182 4.97 0.13 4.31
C THR A 182 5.20 -1.04 3.36
N ILE A 183 6.42 -1.59 3.31
CA ILE A 183 6.73 -2.71 2.41
C ILE A 183 5.93 -3.96 2.79
N ALA A 184 5.93 -4.34 4.07
CA ALA A 184 5.23 -5.54 4.54
C ALA A 184 3.70 -5.46 4.34
N SER A 185 3.11 -4.28 4.51
CA SER A 185 1.66 -4.11 4.28
C SER A 185 1.30 -4.11 2.78
N ALA A 186 2.20 -3.62 1.93
CA ALA A 186 2.03 -3.58 0.49
C ALA A 186 2.06 -4.97 -0.17
N GLU A 187 2.81 -5.94 0.36
CA GLU A 187 2.78 -7.32 -0.13
C GLU A 187 1.35 -7.89 -0.17
N GLY A 188 0.55 -7.58 0.86
CA GLY A 188 -0.87 -7.96 0.91
C GLY A 188 -1.70 -7.27 -0.17
N ALA A 189 -1.42 -6.00 -0.50
CA ALA A 189 -2.14 -5.26 -1.52
C ALA A 189 -1.79 -5.79 -2.93
N VAL A 190 -0.51 -6.08 -3.16
CA VAL A 190 -0.01 -6.68 -4.40
C VAL A 190 -0.64 -8.06 -4.63
N ARG A 191 -0.83 -8.87 -3.57
CA ARG A 191 -1.53 -10.17 -3.65
C ARG A 191 -2.90 -10.07 -4.30
N GLY A 192 -3.63 -8.97 -4.10
CA GLY A 192 -4.93 -8.75 -4.73
C GLY A 192 -4.89 -8.53 -6.24
N SER A 193 -3.74 -8.12 -6.78
CA SER A 193 -3.52 -7.96 -8.23
C SER A 193 -2.83 -9.16 -8.90
N MET A 194 -2.40 -10.15 -8.12
CA MET A 194 -1.68 -11.31 -8.65
C MET A 194 -2.59 -12.27 -9.40
N ARG A 195 -2.12 -12.77 -10.54
CA ARG A 195 -2.73 -13.89 -11.24
C ARG A 195 -2.51 -15.19 -10.44
N LYS A 196 -3.37 -16.17 -10.64
CA LYS A 196 -3.22 -17.48 -9.99
C LYS A 196 -1.86 -18.10 -10.34
N GLY A 197 -1.05 -18.38 -9.32
CA GLY A 197 0.27 -18.99 -9.47
C GLY A 197 1.40 -17.98 -9.75
N GLU A 198 1.09 -16.70 -9.91
CA GLU A 198 2.10 -15.64 -9.91
C GLU A 198 2.80 -15.59 -8.54
N ARG A 199 4.06 -15.14 -8.54
CA ARG A 199 4.85 -14.94 -7.34
C ARG A 199 5.58 -13.61 -7.47
N VAL A 200 5.72 -12.92 -6.36
CA VAL A 200 6.55 -11.74 -6.23
C VAL A 200 7.63 -12.00 -5.18
N ASP A 201 8.77 -11.36 -5.33
CA ASP A 201 9.91 -11.51 -4.45
C ASP A 201 10.59 -10.16 -4.28
N ILE A 202 10.71 -9.70 -3.03
CA ILE A 202 11.39 -8.46 -2.68
C ILE A 202 12.88 -8.48 -3.02
N GLY A 203 13.50 -9.66 -3.05
CA GLY A 203 14.90 -9.85 -3.42
C GLY A 203 15.16 -9.91 -4.93
N THR A 204 14.09 -9.99 -5.74
CA THR A 204 14.20 -10.18 -7.20
C THR A 204 13.36 -9.14 -7.94
N PRO A 205 13.88 -7.91 -8.14
CA PRO A 205 13.16 -6.86 -8.88
C PRO A 205 12.83 -7.26 -10.32
N SER A 206 11.79 -6.64 -10.87
CA SER A 206 11.40 -6.80 -12.26
C SER A 206 12.53 -6.36 -13.20
N PRO A 207 12.94 -7.20 -14.18
CA PRO A 207 13.95 -6.82 -15.17
C PRO A 207 13.35 -5.98 -16.32
N LEU A 208 12.03 -5.76 -16.32
CA LEU A 208 11.36 -5.01 -17.38
C LEU A 208 11.82 -3.55 -17.36
N VAL A 209 12.18 -3.03 -18.53
CA VAL A 209 12.38 -1.60 -18.77
C VAL A 209 11.43 -1.20 -19.88
N VAL A 210 10.47 -0.32 -19.56
CA VAL A 210 9.48 0.13 -20.53
C VAL A 210 10.07 1.21 -21.43
N SER A 211 9.67 1.25 -22.71
CA SER A 211 10.06 2.30 -23.66
C SER A 211 9.19 3.56 -23.59
N ALA A 212 8.07 3.48 -22.85
CA ALA A 212 7.15 4.57 -22.54
C ALA A 212 6.46 4.25 -21.22
N THR A 213 6.05 5.27 -20.47
CA THR A 213 5.35 5.08 -19.19
C THR A 213 4.09 4.25 -19.41
N ASP A 214 3.95 3.19 -18.61
CA ASP A 214 2.74 2.38 -18.54
C ASP A 214 1.64 3.21 -17.87
N LEU A 215 0.59 3.51 -18.65
CA LEU A 215 -0.57 4.27 -18.18
C LEU A 215 -1.70 3.36 -17.68
N ASP A 216 -1.54 2.04 -17.79
CA ASP A 216 -2.47 1.02 -17.34
C ASP A 216 -1.95 0.38 -16.03
N HIS A 217 -2.06 -0.95 -15.89
CA HIS A 217 -1.68 -1.69 -14.67
C HIS A 217 -0.33 -2.40 -14.83
N PRO A 218 0.69 -2.04 -14.03
CA PRO A 218 1.96 -2.77 -13.98
C PRO A 218 1.79 -4.21 -13.47
N SER A 219 2.77 -5.07 -13.74
CA SER A 219 2.82 -6.43 -13.19
C SER A 219 2.89 -6.42 -11.66
N ALA A 220 2.47 -7.50 -11.00
CA ALA A 220 2.48 -7.57 -9.55
C ALA A 220 3.90 -7.35 -8.96
N GLN A 221 4.94 -7.90 -9.60
CA GLN A 221 6.32 -7.65 -9.20
C GLN A 221 6.68 -6.15 -9.33
N CYS A 222 6.31 -5.52 -10.46
CA CYS A 222 6.61 -4.11 -10.67
C CYS A 222 5.89 -3.20 -9.65
N ARG A 223 4.67 -3.56 -9.25
CA ARG A 223 3.95 -2.90 -8.16
C ARG A 223 4.70 -3.05 -6.83
N LEU A 224 5.15 -4.26 -6.48
CA LEU A 224 5.97 -4.48 -5.28
C LEU A 224 7.24 -3.64 -5.32
N ASP A 225 7.97 -3.64 -6.43
CA ASP A 225 9.18 -2.83 -6.63
C ASP A 225 8.88 -1.33 -6.43
N THR A 226 7.70 -0.88 -6.84
CA THR A 226 7.23 0.51 -6.66
C THR A 226 6.99 0.87 -5.21
N PHE A 227 6.31 0.00 -4.44
CA PHE A 227 6.15 0.20 -3.00
C PHE A 227 7.50 0.20 -2.27
N VAL A 228 8.41 -0.71 -2.64
CA VAL A 228 9.76 -0.78 -2.06
C VAL A 228 10.54 0.51 -2.34
N GLN A 229 10.63 0.92 -3.60
CA GLN A 229 11.36 2.12 -4.01
C GLN A 229 10.78 3.40 -3.36
N ALA A 230 9.46 3.49 -3.25
CA ALA A 230 8.80 4.61 -2.60
C ALA A 230 8.99 4.62 -1.06
N ALA A 231 9.07 3.45 -0.42
CA ALA A 231 9.28 3.33 1.02
C ALA A 231 10.71 3.70 1.45
N VAL A 232 11.71 3.39 0.62
CA VAL A 232 13.12 3.75 0.89
C VAL A 232 13.46 5.19 0.50
N CYS A 233 12.56 5.85 -0.22
CA CYS A 233 12.75 7.21 -0.68
C CYS A 233 12.39 8.23 0.42
N PRO A 234 13.31 9.11 0.85
CA PRO A 234 12.93 10.29 1.63
C PRO A 234 11.91 11.14 0.86
N GLN A 235 10.91 11.65 1.58
CA GLN A 235 9.76 12.31 0.96
C GLN A 235 10.17 13.46 0.03
N GLY A 236 9.80 13.36 -1.24
CA GLY A 236 10.07 14.38 -2.27
C GLY A 236 11.43 14.28 -2.98
N GLU A 237 12.30 13.35 -2.60
CA GLU A 237 13.67 13.30 -3.14
C GLU A 237 13.85 12.38 -4.36
N CYS A 238 12.91 11.48 -4.64
CA CYS A 238 13.13 10.40 -5.62
C CYS A 238 12.01 10.22 -6.66
N LEU A 239 11.33 11.31 -7.05
CA LEU A 239 10.37 11.26 -8.17
C LEU A 239 11.03 10.78 -9.48
N ASN A 240 12.34 10.99 -9.65
CA ASN A 240 13.07 10.49 -10.82
C ASN A 240 13.52 9.03 -10.70
N ASP A 241 13.42 8.44 -9.50
CA ASP A 241 13.84 7.06 -9.21
C ASP A 241 12.68 6.06 -9.23
N ARG A 242 11.52 6.46 -9.78
CA ARG A 242 10.37 5.57 -9.99
C ARG A 242 10.79 4.35 -10.84
N PRO A 243 10.31 3.13 -10.52
CA PRO A 243 10.75 1.92 -11.19
C PRO A 243 10.57 1.92 -12.71
N ARG A 244 11.63 1.52 -13.42
CA ARG A 244 11.67 1.47 -14.89
C ARG A 244 10.78 0.39 -15.51
N CYS A 245 10.23 -0.50 -14.69
CA CYS A 245 9.26 -1.49 -15.13
C CYS A 245 7.86 -0.91 -15.41
N TRP A 246 7.61 0.35 -15.04
CA TRP A 246 6.40 1.09 -15.44
C TRP A 246 6.65 2.56 -15.81
N TYR A 247 7.70 3.20 -15.28
CA TYR A 247 7.97 4.61 -15.52
C TYR A 247 9.08 4.82 -16.56
N HIS A 248 8.78 5.61 -17.58
CA HIS A 248 9.77 6.16 -18.50
C HIS A 248 9.80 7.68 -18.36
N PRO A 249 10.90 8.29 -17.85
CA PRO A 249 11.02 9.73 -17.75
C PRO A 249 10.83 10.36 -19.13
N SER A 250 10.02 11.41 -19.19
CA SER A 250 9.95 12.22 -20.40
C SER A 250 11.29 12.92 -20.64
N SER A 251 11.66 13.17 -21.89
CA SER A 251 12.88 13.90 -22.24
C SER A 251 12.82 15.30 -21.63
N GLY A 252 13.48 15.49 -20.49
CA GLY A 252 13.40 16.69 -19.65
C GLY A 252 13.38 16.42 -18.15
N GLU A 253 13.10 15.18 -17.73
CA GLU A 253 13.05 14.73 -16.32
C GLU A 253 14.19 13.72 -15.98
N GLY A 254 15.33 13.82 -16.68
CA GLY A 254 16.55 13.09 -16.31
C GLY A 254 17.32 13.83 -15.21
N PRO A 255 18.17 13.13 -14.42
CA PRO A 255 18.78 13.63 -13.19
C PRO A 255 19.52 14.96 -13.34
#